data_AF-A0A251JDJ6-F1
#
_entry.id   AF-A0A251JDJ6-F1
#
_cell.length_a   1.000
_cell.length_b   1.000
_cell.length_c   1.000
_cell.angle_alpha   90.00
_cell.angle_beta   90.00
_cell.angle_gamma   90.00
#
_symmetry.space_group_name_H-M   'P 1'
#
loop_
_entity.id
_entity.type
_entity.pdbx_description
1 polymer ?
#
loop_
_entity_poly.entity_id
_entity_poly.type
_entity_poly.pdbx_seq_one_letter_code
_entity_poly.pdbx_strand_id
1 'polypeptide(L)'
;MAQMVCGSCRSLLSYPKGARNVQCSSCQMVNFVLEAHEIGQVNCGGCAVLLMYPYGASSVRCSSCHFITEIGVHNRRPPWSVIQGYPPPSPNPVQ
;
A
#
# COMPACT_ATOMS: atom_id res chain seq x y z
N MET A 1 -3.31 18.37 4.09
CA MET A 1 -3.76 17.86 2.79
C MET A 1 -2.68 16.97 2.19
N ALA A 2 -3.10 15.83 1.63
CA ALA A 2 -2.26 14.82 0.97
C ALA A 2 -2.87 14.48 -0.40
N GLN A 3 -2.14 13.72 -1.23
CA GLN A 3 -2.55 13.41 -2.60
C GLN A 3 -2.34 11.94 -2.93
N MET A 4 -3.20 11.40 -3.80
CA MET A 4 -3.05 10.05 -4.35
C MET A 4 -3.53 10.03 -5.80
N VAL A 5 -3.14 9.00 -6.54
CA VAL A 5 -3.64 8.74 -7.89
C VAL A 5 -4.74 7.68 -7.81
N CYS A 6 -5.89 7.93 -8.43
CA CYS A 6 -6.97 6.95 -8.50
C CYS A 6 -6.51 5.68 -9.21
N GLY A 7 -6.73 4.51 -8.59
CA GLY A 7 -6.33 3.22 -9.14
C GLY A 7 -7.07 2.81 -10.42
N SER A 8 -8.21 3.43 -10.74
CA SER A 8 -8.98 3.16 -11.95
C SER A 8 -8.73 4.18 -13.06
N CYS A 9 -9.06 5.46 -12.83
CA CYS A 9 -9.00 6.48 -13.89
C CYS A 9 -7.72 7.32 -13.88
N ARG A 10 -6.78 7.05 -12.98
CA ARG A 10 -5.50 7.78 -12.81
C ARG A 10 -5.65 9.28 -12.52
N SER A 11 -6.84 9.76 -12.15
CA SER A 11 -7.03 11.14 -11.70
C SER A 11 -6.28 11.38 -10.38
N LEU A 12 -5.66 12.55 -10.24
CA LEU A 12 -5.04 12.99 -9.00
C LEU A 12 -6.13 13.46 -8.01
N LEU A 13 -6.17 12.86 -6.83
CA LEU A 13 -7.15 13.13 -5.78
C LEU A 13 -6.45 13.80 -4.59
N SER A 14 -7.03 14.90 -4.12
CA SER A 14 -6.62 15.54 -2.87
C SER A 14 -7.52 15.09 -1.73
N TYR A 15 -6.95 14.82 -0.56
CA TYR A 15 -7.69 14.35 0.60
C TYR A 15 -7.07 14.84 1.92
N PRO A 16 -7.86 14.89 3.02
CA PRO A 16 -7.32 15.22 4.34
C PRO A 16 -6.45 14.09 4.88
N LYS A 17 -5.36 14.43 5.59
CA LYS A 17 -4.51 13.41 6.24
C LYS A 17 -5.35 12.57 7.21
N GLY A 18 -5.14 11.27 7.24
CA GLY A 18 -5.92 10.33 8.06
C GLY A 18 -7.21 9.81 7.42
N ALA A 19 -7.57 10.25 6.20
CA ALA A 19 -8.65 9.58 5.46
C ALA A 19 -8.23 8.15 5.11
N ARG A 20 -9.10 7.16 5.36
CA ARG A 20 -8.87 5.74 5.00
C ARG A 20 -9.34 5.40 3.59
N ASN A 21 -10.31 6.17 3.10
CA ASN A 21 -10.93 5.98 1.80
C ASN A 21 -11.15 7.33 1.13
N VAL A 22 -10.97 7.39 -0.18
CA VAL A 22 -11.21 8.58 -0.99
C VAL A 22 -12.00 8.17 -2.22
N GLN A 23 -13.21 8.71 -2.36
CA GLN A 23 -14.01 8.52 -3.56
C GLN A 23 -13.47 9.43 -4.68
N CYS A 24 -13.15 8.84 -5.82
CA CYS A 24 -12.76 9.59 -7.00
C CYS A 24 -13.98 10.34 -7.56
N SER A 25 -13.88 11.66 -7.69
CA SER A 25 -14.95 12.47 -8.30
C SER A 25 -15.16 12.18 -9.79
N SER A 26 -14.10 11.77 -10.50
CA SER A 26 -14.14 11.51 -11.95
C SER A 26 -14.82 10.18 -12.32
N CYS A 27 -14.53 9.10 -11.59
CA CYS A 27 -15.01 7.76 -11.91
C CYS A 27 -15.80 7.07 -10.78
N GLN A 28 -16.08 7.78 -9.69
CA GLN A 28 -16.83 7.30 -8.51
C GLN A 28 -16.22 6.11 -7.77
N MET A 29 -15.07 5.59 -8.21
CA MET A 29 -14.35 4.52 -7.50
C MET A 29 -13.90 4.98 -6.11
N VAL A 30 -14.16 4.16 -5.10
CA VAL A 30 -13.60 4.33 -3.75
C VAL A 30 -12.19 3.75 -3.73
N ASN A 31 -11.21 4.59 -3.44
CA ASN A 31 -9.81 4.20 -3.35
C ASN A 31 -9.42 4.11 -1.87
N PHE A 32 -8.70 3.06 -1.49
CA PHE A 32 -8.12 2.93 -0.16
C PHE A 32 -6.85 3.76 -0.07
N VAL A 33 -6.73 4.53 1.00
CA VAL A 33 -5.51 5.25 1.36
C VAL A 33 -4.79 4.38 2.39
N LEU A 34 -3.57 3.95 2.03
CA LEU A 34 -2.68 3.22 2.93
C LEU A 34 -1.54 4.14 3.34
N GLU A 35 -1.29 4.23 4.63
CA GLU A 35 -0.10 4.87 5.15
C GLU A 35 1.14 3.98 4.91
N ALA A 36 2.34 4.57 4.93
CA ALA A 36 3.57 3.83 4.63
C ALA A 36 3.83 2.62 5.56
N HIS A 37 3.28 2.65 6.78
CA HIS A 37 3.38 1.52 7.72
C HIS A 37 2.38 0.39 7.43
N GLU A 38 1.37 0.65 6.61
CA GLU A 38 0.35 -0.32 6.18
C GLU A 38 0.73 -0.98 4.84
N ILE A 39 1.90 -0.67 4.28
CA ILE A 39 2.37 -1.22 3.00
C ILE A 39 3.56 -2.15 3.24
N GLY A 40 3.36 -3.43 2.95
CA GLY A 40 4.40 -4.44 2.90
C GLY A 40 5.06 -4.54 1.52
N GLN A 41 6.22 -5.19 1.48
CA GLN A 41 6.96 -5.46 0.26
C GLN A 41 7.41 -6.91 0.17
N VAL A 42 7.43 -7.46 -1.05
CA VAL A 42 7.98 -8.79 -1.33
C VAL A 42 8.53 -8.82 -2.75
N ASN A 43 9.59 -9.59 -3.00
CA ASN A 43 9.99 -9.89 -4.38
C ASN A 43 9.10 -11.02 -4.92
N CYS A 44 8.58 -10.85 -6.13
CA CYS A 44 7.85 -11.90 -6.82
C CYS A 44 8.73 -13.16 -6.99
N GLY A 45 8.21 -14.33 -6.60
CA GLY A 45 8.94 -15.60 -6.77
C GLY A 45 9.16 -16.03 -8.23
N GLY A 46 8.38 -15.48 -9.18
CA GLY A 46 8.47 -15.83 -10.60
C GLY A 46 9.37 -14.89 -11.42
N CYS A 47 9.28 -13.58 -11.22
CA CYS A 47 10.02 -12.59 -12.03
C CYS A 47 10.89 -11.63 -11.22
N ALA A 48 11.05 -11.85 -9.92
CA ALA A 48 11.83 -11.03 -8.98
C ALA A 48 11.42 -9.55 -8.84
N VAL A 49 10.40 -9.09 -9.57
CA VAL A 49 9.84 -7.74 -9.44
C VAL A 49 9.38 -7.50 -8.00
N LEU A 50 9.70 -6.32 -7.49
CA LEU A 50 9.25 -5.86 -6.18
C LEU A 50 7.75 -5.54 -6.21
N LEU A 51 6.99 -6.24 -5.38
CA LEU A 51 5.55 -6.04 -5.21
C LEU A 51 5.30 -5.31 -3.90
N MET A 52 4.44 -4.29 -3.95
CA MET A 52 3.87 -3.64 -2.78
C MET A 52 2.48 -4.21 -2.52
N TYR A 53 2.16 -4.46 -1.26
CA TYR A 53 0.89 -5.08 -0.87
C TYR A 53 0.41 -4.55 0.49
N PRO A 54 -0.90 -4.62 0.80
CA PRO A 54 -1.40 -4.27 2.12
C PRO A 54 -0.78 -5.16 3.20
N TYR A 55 -0.12 -4.56 4.19
CA TYR A 55 0.58 -5.30 5.23
C TYR A 55 -0.40 -6.24 5.97
N GLY A 56 -0.03 -7.51 6.10
CA GLY A 56 -0.89 -8.56 6.66
C GLY A 56 -1.54 -9.48 5.63
N ALA A 57 -1.44 -9.20 4.33
CA ALA A 57 -1.84 -10.17 3.30
C ALA A 57 -1.00 -11.45 3.38
N SER A 58 -1.64 -12.62 3.22
CA SER A 58 -0.98 -13.93 3.19
C SER A 58 -0.31 -14.22 1.85
N SER A 59 -0.78 -13.62 0.77
CA SER A 59 -0.20 -13.77 -0.56
C SER A 59 -0.46 -12.55 -1.44
N VAL A 60 0.32 -12.41 -2.51
CA VAL A 60 0.16 -11.36 -3.52
C VAL A 60 0.34 -11.94 -4.92
N ARG A 61 -0.57 -11.58 -5.83
CA ARG A 61 -0.44 -11.91 -7.26
C ARG A 61 0.37 -10.83 -7.96
N CYS A 62 1.43 -11.23 -8.65
CA CYS A 62 2.22 -10.32 -9.47
C CYS A 62 1.40 -9.78 -10.65
N SER A 63 1.39 -8.47 -10.85
CA SER A 63 0.74 -7.85 -12.02
C SER A 63 1.51 -8.08 -13.32
N SER A 64 2.81 -8.40 -13.25
CA SER A 64 3.68 -8.56 -14.41
C SER A 64 3.71 -9.98 -14.96
N CYS A 65 3.81 -11.00 -14.09
CA CYS A 65 3.90 -12.40 -14.51
C CYS A 65 2.77 -13.30 -13.96
N HIS A 66 1.80 -12.73 -13.24
CA HIS A 66 0.66 -13.44 -12.63
C HIS A 66 1.01 -14.52 -11.59
N PHE A 67 2.29 -14.71 -11.26
CA PHE A 67 2.73 -15.62 -10.19
C PHE A 67 2.20 -15.17 -8.83
N ILE A 68 1.69 -16.11 -8.04
CA ILE A 68 1.21 -15.87 -6.67
C ILE A 68 2.38 -16.13 -5.72
N THR A 69 2.79 -15.09 -5.01
CA THR A 69 3.85 -15.18 -3.99
C THR A 69 3.21 -15.24 -2.61
N GLU A 70 3.40 -16.35 -1.91
CA GLU A 70 3.00 -16.49 -0.51
C GLU A 70 3.94 -15.66 0.37
N ILE A 71 3.36 -14.91 1.31
CA ILE A 71 4.06 -14.07 2.28
C ILE A 71 4.30 -14.90 3.54
N GLY A 72 5.52 -15.40 3.68
CA GLY A 72 6.00 -16.08 4.88
C GLY A 72 6.96 -15.22 5.69
N VAL A 73 7.30 -15.69 6.90
CA VAL A 73 8.26 -15.01 7.80
C VAL A 73 9.63 -14.76 7.15
N HIS A 74 10.01 -15.58 6.18
CA HIS A 74 11.34 -15.57 5.54
C HIS A 74 11.45 -14.57 4.38
N ASN A 75 10.33 -14.18 3.75
CA ASN A 75 10.32 -13.27 2.61
C ASN A 75 9.51 -11.99 2.86
N ARG A 76 8.80 -11.90 3.99
CA ARG A 76 8.14 -10.69 4.46
C ARG A 76 9.19 -9.62 4.73
N ARG A 77 9.12 -8.51 3.99
CA ARG A 77 9.91 -7.31 4.30
C ARG A 77 9.20 -6.44 5.34
N PRO A 78 9.95 -5.63 6.09
CA PRO A 78 9.35 -4.64 6.98
C PRO A 78 8.48 -3.63 6.18
N PRO A 79 7.56 -2.94 6.85
CA PRO A 79 6.74 -1.91 6.22
C PRO A 79 7.57 -0.84 5.52
N TRP A 80 6.98 -0.22 4.48
CA TRP A 80 7.63 0.82 3.68
C TRP A 80 8.16 1.99 4.52
N SER A 81 7.46 2.37 5.58
CA SER A 81 7.90 3.42 6.52
C SER A 81 9.29 3.14 7.12
N VAL A 82 9.54 1.89 7.53
CA VAL A 82 10.81 1.47 8.14
C VAL A 82 11.93 1.52 7.10
N ILE A 83 11.66 1.09 5.87
CA ILE A 83 12.65 1.03 4.79
C ILE A 83 13.06 2.44 4.33
N GLN A 84 12.13 3.40 4.39
CA GLN A 84 12.43 4.80 4.09
C GLN A 84 13.09 5.55 5.25
N GLY A 85 13.34 4.91 6.41
CA GLY A 85 13.89 5.56 7.59
C GLY A 85 12.93 6.56 8.24
N TYR A 86 11.64 6.50 7.93
CA TYR A 86 10.65 7.34 8.61
C TYR A 86 10.43 6.80 10.03
N PRO A 87 10.47 7.67 11.06
CA PRO A 87 10.06 7.27 12.40
C PRO A 87 8.59 6.79 12.36
N PRO A 88 8.24 5.76 13.14
CA PRO A 88 6.85 5.31 13.22
C PRO A 88 5.95 6.50 13.61
N PRO A 89 4.74 6.63 13.04
CA PRO A 89 3.83 7.68 13.44
C PRO A 89 3.62 7.60 14.96
N SER A 90 3.76 8.73 15.64
CA SER A 90 3.45 8.83 17.08
C SER A 90 2.05 8.26 17.32
N PRO A 91 1.84 7.42 18.36
CA PRO A 91 0.51 6.95 18.68
C PRO A 91 -0.40 8.16 18.86
N ASN A 92 -1.48 8.22 18.06
CA ASN A 92 -2.50 9.25 18.25
C ASN A 92 -2.95 9.20 19.72
N PRO A 93 -3.08 10.34 20.42
CA PRO A 93 -3.70 10.35 21.72
C PRO A 93 -5.11 9.76 21.55
N VAL A 94 -5.34 8.63 22.22
CA VAL A 94 -6.67 8.09 22.48
C VAL A 94 -7.47 9.23 23.11
N GLN A 95 -8.48 9.73 22.38
CA GLN A 95 -9.56 10.52 22.98
C GLN A 95 -10.51 9.55 23.68
#